data_AF-A0A7K0X941-F1
#
_entry.id   AF-A0A7K0X941-F1
#
_cell.length_a   1.000
_cell.length_b   1.000
_cell.length_c   1.000
_cell.angle_alpha   90.00
_cell.angle_beta   90.00
_cell.angle_gamma   90.00
#
_symmetry.space_group_name_H-M   'P 1'
#
loop_
_entity.id
_entity.type
_entity.pdbx_description
1 polymer ?
#
loop_
_entity_poly.entity_id
_entity_poly.type
_entity_poly.pdbx_seq_one_letter_code
_entity_poly.pdbx_strand_id
1 'polypeptide(L)'
;MTPTSRAVSRWAPALIWLSLPLTAGTSFAHALDQRSAPVTLTAAIGLWSIWVIGLIAALAPSSVSLTTIRIVMPASVVAAAWAALLAPNGADLAESFALGVTSMCAVLSLSAPVGYTFINGSSYGDERRFPLRPPGPVVLGPLELVWVAMVASFLAGPLLLAAKQWIPGAIITVLAVGLCVAGARALHQLSKRWLVFVPAGLVLVDRTTLLDALLVQRHVVSSIGVAEEDSAATDLSAGAIGLQVELRLSSTDSI
;
A
#
# COMPACT_ATOMS: atom_id res chain seq x y z
N MET A 1 -0.23 18.79 -11.10
CA MET A 1 -1.57 18.43 -10.57
C MET A 1 -2.41 19.68 -10.42
N THR A 2 -3.67 19.64 -10.88
CA THR A 2 -4.63 20.73 -10.67
C THR A 2 -5.05 20.78 -9.19
N PRO A 3 -5.63 21.90 -8.70
CA PRO A 3 -6.17 21.98 -7.34
C PRO A 3 -7.21 20.89 -7.05
N THR A 4 -8.09 20.63 -8.02
CA THR A 4 -9.13 19.59 -7.93
C THR A 4 -8.54 18.19 -7.78
N SER A 5 -7.50 17.84 -8.55
CA SER A 5 -6.91 16.50 -8.45
C SER A 5 -6.18 16.27 -7.13
N ARG A 6 -5.62 17.35 -6.52
CA ARG A 6 -5.05 17.31 -5.17
C ARG A 6 -6.11 17.08 -4.09
N ALA A 7 -7.26 17.74 -4.20
CA ALA A 7 -8.35 17.54 -3.25
C ALA A 7 -8.88 16.10 -3.32
N VAL A 8 -9.06 15.56 -4.53
CA VAL A 8 -9.51 14.18 -4.74
C VAL A 8 -8.48 13.19 -4.17
N SER A 9 -7.19 13.31 -4.50
CA SER A 9 -6.17 12.38 -4.00
C SER A 9 -6.00 12.44 -2.48
N ARG A 10 -6.30 13.59 -1.86
CA ARG A 10 -6.25 13.78 -0.41
C ARG A 10 -7.41 13.11 0.32
N TRP A 11 -8.64 13.30 -0.18
CA TRP A 11 -9.85 12.95 0.58
C TRP A 11 -10.55 11.69 0.09
N ALA A 12 -10.41 11.32 -1.18
CA ALA A 12 -11.09 10.15 -1.73
C ALA A 12 -10.80 8.86 -0.95
N PRO A 13 -9.55 8.53 -0.56
CA PRO A 13 -9.28 7.33 0.24
C PRO A 13 -10.02 7.32 1.58
N ALA A 14 -10.14 8.46 2.25
CA ALA A 14 -10.82 8.55 3.53
C ALA A 14 -12.34 8.44 3.37
N LEU A 15 -12.92 9.15 2.39
CA LEU A 15 -14.37 9.16 2.17
C LEU A 15 -14.89 7.79 1.74
N ILE A 16 -14.17 7.09 0.85
CA ILE A 16 -14.58 5.75 0.41
C ILE A 16 -14.39 4.70 1.50
N TRP A 17 -13.36 4.85 2.33
CA TRP A 17 -13.13 3.94 3.45
C TRP A 17 -14.17 4.14 4.56
N LEU A 18 -14.55 5.40 4.80
CA LEU A 18 -15.59 5.79 5.74
C LEU A 18 -16.95 5.16 5.39
N SER A 19 -17.25 4.94 4.10
CA SER A 19 -18.54 4.37 3.68
C SER A 19 -18.65 2.85 3.89
N LEU A 20 -17.55 2.13 4.12
CA LEU A 20 -17.53 0.66 4.19
C LEU A 20 -18.54 0.03 5.18
N PRO A 21 -18.76 0.56 6.40
CA PRO A 21 -19.76 -0.02 7.31
C PRO A 21 -21.17 0.01 6.72
N LEU A 22 -21.48 1.00 5.87
CA LEU A 22 -22.78 1.13 5.20
C LEU A 22 -22.86 0.28 3.92
N THR A 23 -21.75 0.11 3.22
CA THR A 23 -21.75 -0.56 1.90
C THR A 23 -21.44 -2.06 1.96
N ALA A 24 -20.69 -2.52 2.97
CA ALA A 24 -20.26 -3.91 3.13
C ALA A 24 -20.69 -4.54 4.47
N GLY A 25 -21.19 -3.73 5.42
CA GLY A 25 -21.53 -4.21 6.76
C GLY A 25 -22.58 -5.32 6.78
N THR A 26 -23.61 -5.22 5.93
CA THR A 26 -24.67 -6.24 5.82
C THR A 26 -24.17 -7.57 5.27
N SER A 27 -23.28 -7.55 4.27
CA SER A 27 -22.66 -8.75 3.73
C SER A 27 -21.74 -9.43 4.76
N PHE A 28 -20.97 -8.66 5.53
CA PHE A 28 -20.18 -9.22 6.63
C PHE A 28 -21.05 -9.78 7.76
N ALA A 29 -22.15 -9.13 8.10
CA ALA A 29 -23.09 -9.64 9.09
C ALA A 29 -23.71 -10.98 8.66
N HIS A 30 -24.19 -11.07 7.41
CA HIS A 30 -24.72 -12.33 6.85
C HIS A 30 -23.66 -13.44 6.85
N ALA A 31 -22.43 -13.15 6.42
CA ALA A 31 -21.35 -14.13 6.40
C ALA A 31 -20.99 -14.68 7.81
N LEU A 32 -21.32 -13.94 8.87
CA LEU A 32 -21.06 -14.30 10.26
C LEU A 32 -22.28 -14.87 11.00
N ASP A 33 -23.48 -14.81 10.43
CA ASP A 33 -24.75 -15.12 11.10
C ASP A 33 -24.81 -16.57 11.63
N GLN A 34 -24.27 -17.52 10.86
CA GLN A 34 -24.23 -18.95 11.22
C GLN A 34 -22.97 -19.35 12.01
N ARG A 35 -22.17 -18.39 12.47
CA ARG A 35 -20.93 -18.67 13.22
C ARG A 35 -21.19 -18.63 14.73
N SER A 36 -20.34 -19.33 15.49
CA SER A 36 -20.42 -19.30 16.95
C SER A 36 -20.15 -17.89 17.50
N ALA A 37 -20.82 -17.51 18.60
CA ALA A 37 -20.68 -16.18 19.20
C ALA A 37 -19.23 -15.69 19.41
N PRO A 38 -18.26 -16.51 19.89
CA PRO A 38 -16.87 -16.06 20.03
C PRO A 38 -16.21 -15.68 18.69
N VAL A 39 -16.48 -16.45 17.62
CA VAL A 39 -15.95 -16.20 16.28
C VAL A 39 -16.55 -14.92 15.71
N THR A 40 -17.87 -14.73 15.83
CA THR A 40 -18.57 -13.53 15.38
C THR A 40 -18.06 -12.29 16.09
N LEU A 41 -17.88 -12.34 17.42
CA LEU A 41 -17.34 -11.24 18.20
C LEU A 41 -15.89 -10.90 17.79
N THR A 42 -15.06 -11.92 17.62
CA THR A 42 -13.65 -11.74 17.21
C THR A 42 -13.54 -11.12 15.82
N ALA A 43 -14.35 -11.60 14.87
CA ALA A 43 -14.43 -11.03 13.52
C ALA A 43 -14.92 -9.58 13.55
N ALA A 44 -15.96 -9.28 14.32
CA ALA A 44 -16.50 -7.93 14.45
C ALA A 44 -15.47 -6.95 15.03
N ILE A 45 -14.78 -7.33 16.13
CA ILE A 45 -13.70 -6.52 16.72
C ILE A 45 -12.58 -6.31 15.70
N GLY A 46 -12.18 -7.35 14.99
CA GLY A 46 -11.15 -7.27 13.95
C GLY A 46 -11.54 -6.31 12.82
N LEU A 47 -12.73 -6.45 12.25
CA LEU A 47 -13.24 -5.58 11.19
C LEU A 47 -13.31 -4.11 11.62
N TRP A 48 -13.86 -3.83 12.82
CA TRP A 48 -13.90 -2.46 13.36
C TRP A 48 -12.51 -1.89 13.62
N SER A 49 -11.59 -2.70 14.15
CA SER A 49 -10.21 -2.27 14.41
C SER A 49 -9.48 -1.92 13.11
N ILE A 50 -9.57 -2.79 12.09
CA ILE A 50 -9.00 -2.55 10.76
C ILE A 50 -9.62 -1.31 10.13
N TRP A 51 -10.94 -1.14 10.25
CA TRP A 51 -11.64 0.02 9.73
C TRP A 51 -11.17 1.32 10.39
N VAL A 52 -11.08 1.38 11.72
CA VAL A 52 -10.58 2.56 12.45
C VAL A 52 -9.13 2.88 12.06
N ILE A 53 -8.24 1.88 12.04
CA ILE A 53 -6.84 2.06 11.67
C ILE A 53 -6.72 2.57 10.23
N GLY A 54 -7.46 1.98 9.29
CA GLY A 54 -7.49 2.41 7.90
C GLY A 54 -8.02 3.84 7.73
N LEU A 55 -9.03 4.22 8.51
CA LEU A 55 -9.61 5.57 8.47
C LEU A 55 -8.62 6.61 9.01
N ILE A 56 -7.98 6.35 10.15
CA ILE A 56 -6.96 7.24 10.73
C ILE A 56 -5.82 7.43 9.73
N ALA A 57 -5.32 6.33 9.15
CA ALA A 57 -4.27 6.39 8.14
C ALA A 57 -4.71 7.21 6.91
N ALA A 58 -5.93 7.01 6.42
CA ALA A 58 -6.45 7.76 5.28
C ALA A 58 -6.62 9.27 5.58
N LEU A 59 -6.92 9.64 6.83
CA LEU A 59 -7.10 11.02 7.26
C LEU A 59 -5.78 11.77 7.50
N ALA A 60 -4.71 11.07 7.88
CA ALA A 60 -3.41 11.66 8.23
C ALA A 60 -2.32 11.27 7.21
N PRO A 61 -2.11 12.01 6.09
CA PRO A 61 -1.19 11.64 5.04
C PRO A 61 0.23 11.69 5.58
N SER A 62 0.91 10.57 5.45
CA SER A 62 2.32 10.41 5.72
C SER A 62 2.81 9.20 4.94
N SER A 63 4.13 9.03 4.83
CA SER A 63 4.70 7.82 4.24
C SER A 63 4.31 6.55 5.01
N VAL A 64 4.13 6.63 6.34
CA VAL A 64 3.67 5.52 7.17
C VAL A 64 2.22 5.19 6.85
N SER A 65 1.35 6.21 6.85
CA SER A 65 -0.06 6.06 6.52
C SER A 65 -0.28 5.52 5.11
N LEU A 66 0.58 5.88 4.15
CA LEU A 66 0.54 5.33 2.79
C LEU A 66 0.76 3.81 2.81
N THR A 67 1.76 3.36 3.55
CA THR A 67 2.01 1.92 3.73
C THR A 67 0.81 1.25 4.37
N THR A 68 0.24 1.85 5.42
CA THR A 68 -0.94 1.32 6.10
C THR A 68 -2.13 1.16 5.15
N ILE A 69 -2.52 2.20 4.40
CA ILE A 69 -3.65 2.10 3.48
C ILE A 69 -3.39 1.12 2.33
N ARG A 70 -2.14 0.98 1.86
CA ARG A 70 -1.77 0.00 0.82
C ARG A 70 -1.75 -1.44 1.29
N ILE A 71 -1.70 -1.68 2.60
CA ILE A 71 -1.88 -3.02 3.18
C ILE A 71 -3.37 -3.28 3.42
N VAL A 72 -4.05 -2.32 4.08
CA VAL A 72 -5.40 -2.50 4.62
C VAL A 72 -6.48 -2.39 3.55
N MET A 73 -6.39 -1.44 2.61
CA MET A 73 -7.44 -1.23 1.62
C MET A 73 -7.57 -2.41 0.64
N PRO A 74 -6.50 -2.99 0.09
CA PRO A 74 -6.61 -4.22 -0.70
C PRO A 74 -7.15 -5.41 0.11
N ALA A 75 -6.87 -5.48 1.41
CA ALA A 75 -7.36 -6.58 2.26
C ALA A 75 -8.89 -6.57 2.41
N SER A 76 -9.51 -5.40 2.28
CA SER A 76 -10.97 -5.26 2.27
C SER A 76 -11.63 -5.98 1.08
N VAL A 77 -10.94 -6.09 -0.06
CA VAL A 77 -11.43 -6.84 -1.24
C VAL A 77 -11.51 -8.32 -0.93
N VAL A 78 -10.48 -8.86 -0.25
CA VAL A 78 -10.46 -10.27 0.17
C VAL A 78 -11.58 -10.55 1.16
N ALA A 79 -11.81 -9.64 2.11
CA ALA A 79 -12.93 -9.77 3.05
C ALA A 79 -14.30 -9.74 2.34
N ALA A 80 -14.51 -8.83 1.39
CA ALA A 80 -15.73 -8.75 0.60
C ALA A 80 -15.94 -9.98 -0.28
N ALA A 81 -14.88 -10.49 -0.91
CA ALA A 81 -14.92 -11.72 -1.70
C ALA A 81 -15.26 -12.93 -0.83
N TRP A 82 -14.65 -13.04 0.35
CA TRP A 82 -15.00 -14.08 1.31
C TRP A 82 -16.48 -14.03 1.72
N ALA A 83 -17.02 -12.85 2.01
CA ALA A 83 -18.43 -12.69 2.35
C ALA A 83 -19.35 -13.09 1.19
N ALA A 84 -19.01 -12.69 -0.04
CA ALA A 84 -19.74 -13.07 -1.24
C ALA A 84 -19.75 -14.58 -1.49
N LEU A 85 -18.64 -15.28 -1.20
CA LEU A 85 -18.55 -16.75 -1.31
C LEU A 85 -19.41 -17.49 -0.29
N LEU A 86 -19.73 -16.86 0.85
CA LEU A 86 -20.58 -17.44 1.89
C LEU A 86 -22.06 -17.07 1.75
N ALA A 87 -22.42 -16.26 0.75
CA ALA A 87 -23.80 -15.87 0.51
C ALA A 87 -24.64 -17.11 0.12
N PRO A 88 -25.72 -17.46 0.84
CA PRO A 88 -26.45 -18.71 0.64
C PRO A 88 -27.00 -18.93 -0.76
N ASN A 89 -27.38 -17.83 -1.45
CA ASN A 89 -27.98 -17.84 -2.78
C ASN A 89 -27.02 -17.35 -3.87
N GLY A 90 -25.73 -17.19 -3.56
CA GLY A 90 -24.76 -16.49 -4.42
C GLY A 90 -24.71 -14.99 -4.14
N ALA A 91 -23.81 -14.29 -4.86
CA ALA A 91 -23.59 -12.86 -4.66
C ALA A 91 -24.74 -12.03 -5.26
N ASP A 92 -25.48 -11.33 -4.40
CA ASP A 92 -26.55 -10.43 -4.81
C ASP A 92 -26.02 -9.00 -5.02
N LEU A 93 -26.93 -8.03 -5.13
CA LEU A 93 -26.59 -6.61 -5.32
C LEU A 93 -25.72 -6.08 -4.17
N ALA A 94 -25.98 -6.50 -2.92
CA ALA A 94 -25.23 -6.05 -1.76
C ALA A 94 -23.76 -6.51 -1.82
N GLU A 95 -23.51 -7.79 -2.10
CA GLU A 95 -22.17 -8.37 -2.22
C GLU A 95 -21.41 -7.76 -3.40
N SER A 96 -22.09 -7.59 -4.53
CA SER A 96 -21.54 -6.93 -5.72
C SER A 96 -21.15 -5.48 -5.44
N PHE A 97 -21.98 -4.75 -4.70
CA PHE A 97 -21.71 -3.38 -4.31
C PHE A 97 -20.54 -3.29 -3.31
N ALA A 98 -20.50 -4.18 -2.32
CA ALA A 98 -19.39 -4.29 -1.37
C ALA A 98 -18.07 -4.59 -2.08
N LEU A 99 -18.06 -5.53 -3.02
CA LEU A 99 -16.91 -5.84 -3.88
C LEU A 99 -16.48 -4.64 -4.71
N GLY A 100 -17.43 -3.91 -5.31
CA GLY A 100 -17.12 -2.71 -6.09
C GLY A 100 -16.47 -1.60 -5.25
N VAL A 101 -17.02 -1.30 -4.07
CA VAL A 101 -16.50 -0.26 -3.19
C VAL A 101 -15.13 -0.62 -2.62
N THR A 102 -14.94 -1.87 -2.17
CA THR A 102 -13.64 -2.35 -1.67
C THR A 102 -12.58 -2.39 -2.76
N SER A 103 -12.95 -2.77 -4.00
CA SER A 103 -12.04 -2.72 -5.15
C SER A 103 -11.61 -1.29 -5.45
N MET A 104 -12.54 -0.34 -5.38
CA MET A 104 -12.22 1.09 -5.55
C MET A 104 -11.29 1.59 -4.42
N CYS A 105 -11.45 1.13 -3.18
CA CYS A 105 -10.50 1.41 -2.09
C CYS A 105 -9.09 0.93 -2.46
N ALA A 106 -8.97 -0.31 -2.94
CA ALA A 106 -7.69 -0.89 -3.36
C ALA A 106 -7.05 -0.07 -4.48
N VAL A 107 -7.80 0.23 -5.55
CA VAL A 107 -7.33 1.04 -6.69
C VAL A 107 -6.86 2.41 -6.24
N LEU A 108 -7.64 3.11 -5.42
CA LEU A 108 -7.25 4.43 -4.90
C LEU A 108 -5.96 4.36 -4.09
N SER A 109 -5.83 3.39 -3.18
CA SER A 109 -4.63 3.22 -2.33
C SER A 109 -3.35 2.96 -3.13
N LEU A 110 -3.46 2.24 -4.25
CA LEU A 110 -2.36 1.86 -5.12
C LEU A 110 -2.06 2.93 -6.20
N SER A 111 -2.93 3.93 -6.35
CA SER A 111 -2.79 4.96 -7.37
C SER A 111 -1.60 5.90 -7.12
N ALA A 112 -1.00 6.40 -8.22
CA ALA A 112 0.10 7.37 -8.14
C ALA A 112 -0.31 8.71 -7.51
N PRO A 113 -1.50 9.29 -7.77
CA PRO A 113 -1.93 10.53 -7.14
C PRO A 113 -2.01 10.46 -5.60
N VAL A 114 -2.54 9.37 -5.07
CA VAL A 114 -2.62 9.13 -3.62
C VAL A 114 -1.21 8.95 -3.04
N GLY A 115 -0.37 8.16 -3.71
CA GLY A 115 1.04 8.00 -3.31
C GLY A 115 1.80 9.32 -3.22
N TYR A 116 1.66 10.18 -4.24
CA TYR A 116 2.26 11.53 -4.25
C TYR A 116 1.76 12.37 -3.07
N THR A 117 0.46 12.37 -2.82
CA THR A 117 -0.14 13.18 -1.74
C THR A 117 0.34 12.74 -0.36
N PHE A 118 0.38 11.43 -0.11
CA PHE A 118 0.73 10.91 1.21
C PHE A 118 2.22 11.04 1.52
N ILE A 119 3.10 10.85 0.53
CA ILE A 119 4.54 11.03 0.73
C ILE A 119 4.87 12.50 1.01
N ASN A 120 4.24 13.43 0.29
CA ASN A 120 4.39 14.87 0.55
C ASN A 120 3.69 15.33 1.84
N GLY A 121 2.82 14.52 2.46
CA GLY A 121 2.33 14.80 3.82
C GLY A 121 3.45 14.76 4.89
N SER A 122 4.61 14.18 4.54
CA SER A 122 5.79 14.11 5.40
C SER A 122 6.97 14.95 4.89
N SER A 123 6.77 15.83 3.91
CA SER A 123 7.82 16.70 3.39
C SER A 123 8.03 17.93 4.29
N TYR A 124 9.25 18.47 4.28
CA TYR A 124 9.61 19.61 5.13
C TYR A 124 9.52 20.92 4.34
N GLY A 125 8.76 21.90 4.85
CA GLY A 125 8.62 23.21 4.22
C GLY A 125 8.15 23.09 2.76
N ASP A 126 8.93 23.66 1.85
CA ASP A 126 8.64 23.66 0.42
C ASP A 126 9.18 22.43 -0.33
N GLU A 127 9.71 21.43 0.39
CA GLU A 127 10.20 20.18 -0.20
C GLU A 127 9.09 19.44 -0.95
N ARG A 128 9.39 19.02 -2.18
CA ARG A 128 8.51 18.17 -2.98
C ARG A 128 9.18 16.86 -3.33
N ARG A 129 8.57 15.77 -2.87
CA ARG A 129 8.99 14.39 -3.08
C ARG A 129 8.19 13.76 -4.22
N PHE A 130 8.90 13.24 -5.21
CA PHE A 130 8.33 12.55 -6.35
C PHE A 130 8.51 11.04 -6.17
N PRO A 131 7.45 10.29 -5.85
CA PRO A 131 7.56 8.85 -5.59
C PRO A 131 8.03 8.08 -6.81
N LEU A 132 8.91 7.12 -6.57
CA LEU A 132 9.36 6.18 -7.58
C LEU A 132 8.48 4.93 -7.56
N ARG A 133 8.37 4.29 -8.72
CA ARG A 133 7.68 2.99 -8.81
C ARG A 133 8.50 1.92 -8.09
N PRO A 134 7.87 0.97 -7.38
CA PRO A 134 8.57 -0.17 -6.78
C PRO A 134 9.29 -1.02 -7.85
N PRO A 135 10.35 -1.77 -7.47
CA PRO A 135 11.10 -2.61 -8.41
C PRO A 135 10.18 -3.69 -9.00
N GLY A 136 10.20 -3.90 -10.31
CA GLY A 136 9.35 -4.85 -11.02
C GLY A 136 9.47 -6.28 -10.48
N PRO A 137 10.68 -6.82 -10.27
CA PRO A 137 10.87 -8.16 -9.70
C PRO A 137 10.24 -8.34 -8.30
N VAL A 138 10.13 -7.26 -7.52
CA VAL A 138 9.50 -7.30 -6.19
C VAL A 138 7.97 -7.32 -6.31
N VAL A 139 7.41 -6.51 -7.22
CA VAL A 139 5.96 -6.43 -7.45
C VAL A 139 5.41 -7.74 -8.04
N LEU A 140 6.15 -8.40 -8.92
CA LEU A 140 5.67 -9.59 -9.64
C LEU A 140 5.75 -10.91 -8.86
N GLY A 141 6.10 -10.89 -7.57
CA GLY A 141 6.11 -12.13 -6.77
C GLY A 141 6.26 -11.92 -5.27
N PRO A 142 7.43 -11.52 -4.76
CA PRO A 142 7.70 -11.48 -3.33
C PRO A 142 6.74 -10.56 -2.55
N LEU A 143 6.37 -9.41 -3.11
CA LEU A 143 5.47 -8.45 -2.48
C LEU A 143 4.11 -9.08 -2.21
N GLU A 144 3.52 -9.70 -3.23
CA GLU A 144 2.18 -10.29 -3.15
C GLU A 144 2.16 -11.46 -2.18
N LEU A 145 3.20 -12.32 -2.19
CA LEU A 145 3.33 -13.43 -1.25
C LEU A 145 3.42 -12.98 0.20
N VAL A 146 4.27 -11.98 0.48
CA VAL A 146 4.40 -11.41 1.82
C VAL A 146 3.08 -10.78 2.27
N TRP A 147 2.42 -10.03 1.40
CA TRP A 147 1.14 -9.40 1.72
C TRP A 147 0.04 -10.43 2.00
N VAL A 148 -0.12 -11.45 1.15
CA VAL A 148 -1.09 -12.54 1.37
C VAL A 148 -0.81 -13.24 2.70
N ALA A 149 0.45 -13.60 2.97
CA ALA A 149 0.81 -14.28 4.20
C ALA A 149 0.54 -13.40 5.44
N MET A 150 0.81 -12.10 5.37
CA MET A 150 0.47 -11.14 6.42
C MET A 150 -1.03 -11.08 6.68
N VAL A 151 -1.84 -10.86 5.64
CA VAL A 151 -3.30 -10.71 5.78
C VAL A 151 -3.93 -12.02 6.27
N ALA A 152 -3.56 -13.15 5.67
CA ALA A 152 -4.09 -14.45 6.03
C ALA A 152 -3.76 -14.82 7.49
N SER A 153 -2.50 -14.67 7.90
CA SER A 153 -2.09 -15.01 9.28
C SER A 153 -2.71 -14.08 10.32
N PHE A 154 -2.78 -12.77 10.03
CA PHE A 154 -3.39 -11.77 10.91
C PHE A 154 -4.88 -12.05 11.16
N LEU A 155 -5.62 -12.44 10.13
CA LEU A 155 -7.04 -12.76 10.24
C LEU A 155 -7.28 -14.16 10.83
N ALA A 156 -6.53 -15.17 10.38
CA ALA A 156 -6.77 -16.56 10.76
C ALA A 156 -6.43 -16.83 12.24
N GLY A 157 -5.33 -16.28 12.77
CA GLY A 157 -4.87 -16.59 14.13
C GLY A 157 -5.95 -16.37 15.22
N PRO A 158 -6.48 -15.14 15.37
CA PRO A 158 -7.55 -14.86 16.33
C PRO A 158 -8.83 -15.64 16.06
N LEU A 159 -9.22 -15.84 14.80
CA LEU A 159 -10.42 -16.59 14.45
C LEU A 159 -10.33 -18.08 14.81
N LEU A 160 -9.15 -18.70 14.64
CA LEU A 160 -8.91 -20.09 15.03
C LEU A 160 -8.96 -20.28 16.55
N LEU A 161 -8.39 -19.32 17.31
CA LEU A 161 -8.51 -19.30 18.76
C LEU A 161 -9.99 -19.19 19.18
N ALA A 162 -10.75 -18.29 18.56
CA ALA A 162 -12.18 -18.13 18.80
C ALA A 162 -12.98 -19.41 18.45
N ALA A 163 -12.55 -20.14 17.43
CA ALA A 163 -13.10 -21.44 17.03
C ALA A 163 -12.64 -22.61 17.92
N LYS A 164 -11.97 -22.35 19.05
CA LYS A 164 -11.41 -23.33 19.99
C LYS A 164 -10.32 -24.24 19.41
N GLN A 165 -9.72 -23.85 18.28
CA GLN A 165 -8.56 -24.52 17.71
C GLN A 165 -7.27 -23.94 18.31
N TRP A 166 -7.06 -24.19 19.60
CA TRP A 166 -6.08 -23.47 20.42
C TRP A 166 -4.65 -23.59 19.92
N ILE A 167 -4.18 -24.80 19.65
CA ILE A 167 -2.80 -25.06 19.22
C ILE A 167 -2.48 -24.36 17.89
N PRO A 168 -3.18 -24.63 16.77
CA PRO A 168 -2.89 -23.97 15.51
C PRO A 168 -3.16 -22.46 15.59
N GLY A 169 -4.20 -22.02 16.30
CA GLY A 169 -4.51 -20.61 16.50
C GLY A 169 -3.41 -19.85 17.23
N ALA A 170 -2.83 -20.44 18.29
CA ALA A 170 -1.71 -19.83 19.02
C ALA A 170 -0.45 -19.75 18.14
N ILE A 171 -0.10 -20.82 17.43
CA ILE A 171 1.06 -20.85 16.53
C ILE A 171 0.92 -19.77 15.45
N ILE A 172 -0.22 -19.72 14.75
CA ILE A 172 -0.47 -18.76 13.68
C ILE A 172 -0.46 -17.33 14.22
N THR A 173 -1.05 -17.07 15.40
CA THR A 173 -1.07 -15.73 15.99
C THR A 173 0.34 -15.24 16.32
N VAL A 174 1.19 -16.09 16.90
CA VAL A 174 2.59 -15.73 17.22
C VAL A 174 3.39 -15.45 15.94
N LEU A 175 3.25 -16.32 14.93
CA LEU A 175 3.92 -16.13 13.64
C LEU A 175 3.41 -14.88 12.93
N ALA A 176 2.12 -14.58 13.00
CA ALA A 176 1.51 -13.39 12.42
C ALA A 176 2.14 -12.11 12.97
N VAL A 177 2.42 -12.02 14.28
CA VAL A 177 3.08 -10.84 14.86
C VAL A 177 4.45 -10.59 14.22
N GLY A 178 5.30 -11.63 14.16
CA GLY A 178 6.63 -11.51 13.55
C GLY A 178 6.56 -11.15 12.06
N LEU A 179 5.69 -11.84 11.33
CA LEU A 179 5.50 -11.63 9.90
C LEU A 179 4.94 -10.24 9.59
N CYS A 180 3.94 -9.76 10.34
CA CYS A 180 3.37 -8.44 10.16
C CYS A 180 4.40 -7.34 10.47
N VAL A 181 5.22 -7.48 11.51
CA VAL A 181 6.27 -6.50 11.83
C VAL A 181 7.34 -6.47 10.75
N ALA A 182 7.86 -7.62 10.33
CA ALA A 182 8.90 -7.70 9.30
C ALA A 182 8.36 -7.25 7.93
N GLY A 183 7.18 -7.74 7.54
CA GLY A 183 6.53 -7.40 6.29
C GLY A 183 6.12 -5.93 6.21
N ALA A 184 5.55 -5.35 7.27
CA ALA A 184 5.25 -3.91 7.30
C ALA A 184 6.50 -3.05 7.16
N ARG A 185 7.62 -3.44 7.79
CA ARG A 185 8.92 -2.75 7.61
C ARG A 185 9.40 -2.84 6.16
N ALA A 186 9.34 -4.03 5.55
CA ALA A 186 9.74 -4.23 4.17
C ALA A 186 8.89 -3.41 3.19
N LEU A 187 7.57 -3.47 3.32
CA LEU A 187 6.61 -2.70 2.50
C LEU A 187 6.76 -1.19 2.73
N HIS A 188 7.11 -0.77 3.94
CA HIS A 188 7.36 0.64 4.23
C HIS A 188 8.61 1.17 3.52
N GLN A 189 9.65 0.34 3.31
CA GLN A 189 10.82 0.76 2.51
C GLN A 189 10.45 1.06 1.06
N LEU A 190 9.48 0.35 0.48
CA LEU A 190 8.97 0.65 -0.86
C LEU A 190 8.22 2.00 -0.93
N SER A 191 7.66 2.43 0.20
CA SER A 191 7.05 3.77 0.32
C SER A 191 8.10 4.87 0.54
N LYS A 192 9.37 4.49 0.77
CA LYS A 192 10.54 5.36 0.97
C LYS A 192 11.46 5.47 -0.25
N ARG A 193 10.84 5.44 -1.44
CA ARG A 193 11.53 5.63 -2.72
C ARG A 193 11.01 6.87 -3.39
N TRP A 194 11.81 7.93 -3.43
CA TRP A 194 11.41 9.18 -4.06
C TRP A 194 12.62 10.02 -4.51
N LEU A 195 12.36 10.91 -5.47
CA LEU A 195 13.25 11.97 -5.89
C LEU A 195 12.84 13.30 -5.25
N VAL A 196 13.82 14.10 -4.86
CA VAL A 196 13.61 15.46 -4.35
C VAL A 196 14.42 16.43 -5.19
N PHE A 197 13.78 17.48 -5.71
CA PHE A 197 14.51 18.57 -6.36
C PHE A 197 14.92 19.60 -5.32
N VAL A 198 16.20 19.97 -5.35
CA VAL A 198 16.80 20.98 -4.47
C VAL A 198 17.54 22.02 -5.32
N PRO A 199 17.83 23.23 -4.81
CA PRO A 199 18.57 24.22 -5.59
C PRO A 199 19.90 23.71 -6.14
N ALA A 200 20.59 22.86 -5.37
CA ALA A 200 21.87 22.25 -5.75
C ALA A 200 21.76 21.12 -6.79
N GLY A 201 20.56 20.62 -7.11
CA GLY A 201 20.38 19.48 -8.02
C GLY A 201 19.18 18.61 -7.66
N LEU A 202 19.37 17.30 -7.66
CA LEU A 202 18.35 16.31 -7.29
C LEU A 202 18.90 15.30 -6.30
N VAL A 203 18.09 14.89 -5.34
CA VAL A 203 18.42 13.88 -4.34
C VAL A 203 17.54 12.66 -4.58
N LEU A 204 18.19 11.53 -4.84
CA LEU A 204 17.54 10.23 -4.91
C LEU A 204 17.58 9.58 -3.52
N VAL A 205 16.40 9.38 -2.95
CA VAL A 205 16.22 8.64 -1.71
C VAL A 205 15.63 7.29 -2.06
N ASP A 206 16.44 6.25 -1.95
CA ASP A 206 16.02 4.87 -2.15
C ASP A 206 16.87 3.92 -1.30
N ARG A 207 16.34 3.49 -0.15
CA ARG A 207 17.04 2.55 0.76
C ARG A 207 17.00 1.09 0.30
N THR A 208 16.39 0.80 -0.84
CA THR A 208 16.38 -0.57 -1.40
C THR A 208 17.51 -0.81 -2.37
N THR A 209 18.01 0.25 -3.02
CA THR A 209 19.08 0.20 -4.02
C THR A 209 20.34 0.91 -3.55
N LEU A 210 20.21 1.96 -2.74
CA LEU A 210 21.30 2.77 -2.23
C LEU A 210 21.43 2.63 -0.71
N LEU A 211 22.67 2.68 -0.21
CA LEU A 211 22.95 2.75 1.22
C LEU A 211 22.55 4.13 1.79
N ASP A 212 22.94 5.18 1.07
CA ASP A 212 22.70 6.58 1.42
C ASP A 212 22.02 7.33 0.28
N ALA A 213 21.40 8.47 0.59
CA ALA A 213 20.77 9.31 -0.41
C ALA A 213 21.82 9.87 -1.39
N LEU A 214 21.56 9.73 -2.69
CA LEU A 214 22.48 10.17 -3.74
C LEU A 214 22.10 11.58 -4.20
N LEU A 215 22.98 12.56 -3.99
CA LEU A 215 22.86 13.90 -4.55
C LEU A 215 23.53 13.95 -5.92
N VAL A 216 22.76 14.21 -6.97
CA VAL A 216 23.29 14.55 -8.30
C VAL A 216 23.26 16.06 -8.45
N GLN A 217 24.45 16.66 -8.59
CA GLN A 217 24.62 18.11 -8.65
C GLN A 217 24.08 18.67 -9.97
N ARG A 218 23.41 19.82 -9.89
CA ARG A 218 22.71 20.46 -11.02
C ARG A 218 23.62 20.69 -12.23
N HIS A 219 24.86 21.10 -12.01
CA HIS A 219 25.79 21.43 -13.10
C HIS A 219 26.35 20.20 -13.82
N VAL A 220 26.22 19.03 -13.21
CA VAL A 220 26.63 17.74 -13.80
C VAL A 220 25.48 17.14 -14.62
N VAL A 221 24.22 17.53 -14.38
CA VAL A 221 23.08 17.04 -15.17
C VAL A 221 23.03 17.74 -16.52
N SER A 222 23.32 17.01 -17.59
CA SER A 222 23.25 17.52 -18.97
C SER A 222 21.83 17.45 -19.53
N SER A 223 21.09 16.37 -19.28
CA SER A 223 19.69 16.26 -19.66
C SER A 223 18.92 15.24 -18.81
N ILE A 224 17.59 15.39 -18.82
CA ILE A 224 16.64 14.45 -18.22
C ILE A 224 15.66 14.05 -19.30
N GLY A 225 15.55 12.76 -19.59
CA GLY A 225 14.75 12.26 -20.70
C GLY A 225 14.23 10.85 -20.47
N VAL A 226 13.50 10.33 -21.45
CA VAL A 226 13.13 8.92 -21.47
C VAL A 226 14.39 8.10 -21.76
N ALA A 227 14.57 6.98 -21.07
CA ALA A 227 15.68 6.07 -21.33
C ALA A 227 15.52 5.42 -22.71
N GLU A 228 16.61 5.35 -23.47
CA GLU A 228 16.68 4.58 -24.71
C GLU A 228 16.75 3.08 -24.40
N GLU A 229 16.28 2.22 -25.32
CA GLU A 229 16.20 0.77 -25.10
C GLU A 229 17.57 0.12 -24.83
N ASP A 230 18.61 0.59 -25.52
CA ASP A 230 20.00 0.11 -25.39
C ASP A 230 20.87 1.05 -24.52
N SER A 231 20.26 1.76 -23.57
CA SER A 231 20.99 2.69 -22.71
C SER A 231 22.06 1.97 -21.88
N ALA A 232 23.30 2.47 -21.94
CA ALA A 232 24.40 2.01 -21.09
C ALA A 232 24.34 2.60 -19.66
N ALA A 233 23.29 3.36 -19.32
CA ALA A 233 23.13 3.96 -18.02
C ALA A 233 22.95 2.91 -16.91
N THR A 234 23.45 3.22 -15.71
CA THR A 234 23.25 2.35 -14.54
C THR A 234 21.79 2.41 -14.09
N ASP A 235 21.11 1.25 -14.05
CA ASP A 235 19.70 1.17 -13.63
C ASP A 235 19.54 1.30 -12.11
N LEU A 236 19.19 2.51 -11.65
CA LEU A 236 18.83 2.78 -10.26
C LEU A 236 17.34 2.54 -9.97
N SER A 237 16.53 2.22 -10.98
CA SER A 237 15.11 1.87 -10.79
C SER A 237 14.93 0.46 -10.24
N ALA A 238 15.98 -0.38 -10.37
CA ALA A 238 16.00 -1.80 -10.05
C ALA A 238 14.96 -2.60 -10.85
N GLY A 239 14.90 -2.35 -12.16
CA GLY A 239 13.94 -2.99 -13.05
C GLY A 239 12.50 -2.58 -12.78
N ALA A 240 12.25 -1.31 -12.41
CA ALA A 240 10.88 -0.83 -12.23
C ALA A 240 10.11 -0.91 -13.56
N ILE A 241 8.85 -1.35 -13.48
CA ILE A 241 8.00 -1.50 -14.67
C ILE A 241 7.51 -0.16 -15.23
N GLY A 242 7.52 -0.03 -16.55
CA GLY A 242 7.03 1.13 -17.30
C GLY A 242 8.14 2.01 -17.86
N LEU A 243 7.79 3.26 -18.20
CA LEU A 243 8.71 4.20 -18.81
C LEU A 243 9.82 4.60 -17.81
N GLN A 244 11.06 4.32 -18.17
CA GLN A 244 12.22 4.71 -17.39
C GLN A 244 12.67 6.12 -17.79
N VAL A 245 13.14 6.87 -16.80
CA VAL A 245 13.69 8.21 -16.98
C VAL A 245 15.19 8.13 -16.75
N GLU A 246 15.96 8.58 -17.73
CA GLU A 246 17.41 8.62 -17.69
C GLU A 246 17.89 10.04 -17.35
N LEU A 247 18.89 10.11 -16.46
CA LEU A 247 19.64 11.31 -16.15
C LEU A 247 20.97 11.22 -16.89
N ARG A 248 21.16 12.04 -17.91
CA ARG A 248 22.46 12.15 -18.57
C ARG A 248 23.32 13.11 -17.81
N LEU A 249 24.54 12.67 -17.52
CA LEU A 249 25.53 13.46 -16.83
C LEU A 249 26.54 13.98 -17.85
N SER A 250 26.99 15.21 -17.70
CA SER A 250 28.14 15.70 -18.45
C SER A 250 29.36 14.89 -17.98
N SER A 251 30.10 14.33 -18.93
CA SER A 251 31.44 13.82 -18.63
C SER A 251 32.24 15.02 -18.12
N THR A 252 32.58 15.03 -16.84
CA THR A 252 33.72 15.84 -16.44
C THR A 252 34.91 15.14 -17.06
N ASP A 253 35.66 15.85 -17.92
CA ASP A 253 36.93 15.38 -18.46
C ASP A 253 37.73 14.70 -17.35
N SER A 254 38.35 13.58 -17.72
CA SER A 254 39.47 12.99 -17.00
C SER A 254 40.39 14.08 -16.47
N ILE A 255 40.54 14.14 -15.14
CA ILE A 255 41.72 14.68 -14.49
C ILE A 255 42.52 13.48 -14.00
#